data_AF-A0A1U7YF61-F1
#
_entry.id   AF-A0A1U7YF61-F1
#
_cell.length_a   1.000
_cell.length_b   1.000
_cell.length_c   1.000
_cell.angle_alpha   90.00
_cell.angle_beta   90.00
_cell.angle_gamma   90.00
#
_symmetry.space_group_name_H-M   'P 1'
#
loop_
_entity.id
_entity.type
_entity.pdbx_description
1 polymer ?
#
loop_
_entity_poly.entity_id
_entity_poly.type
_entity_poly.pdbx_seq_one_letter_code
_entity_poly.pdbx_strand_id
1 'polypeptide(L)'
;MTNDEAGDVELIDWLGFISHCGWNSVMKSVDFGGPIIAMPMHLDQPVNARLMVELGVTLEIVRDDDDKIRREKIAQVVKGVIASLRGRIENRFNIDRARARRQNTRLEDLSD
;
A
#
# COMPACT_ATOMS: atom_id res chain seq x y z
N MET A 1 -24.74 23.37 8.87
CA MET A 1 -23.84 22.93 7.79
C MET A 1 -22.55 22.54 8.49
N THR A 2 -22.50 21.27 8.90
CA THR A 2 -21.45 20.71 9.74
C THR A 2 -20.18 20.55 8.93
N ASN A 3 -19.07 20.78 9.63
CA ASN A 3 -17.71 20.77 9.15
C ASN A 3 -17.42 19.61 8.20
N ASP A 4 -16.58 19.93 7.24
CA ASP A 4 -15.90 19.01 6.34
C ASP A 4 -15.03 18.05 7.18
N GLU A 5 -15.67 17.07 7.81
CA GLU A 5 -15.05 15.81 8.22
C GLU A 5 -14.74 15.04 6.93
N ALA A 6 -13.85 15.59 6.10
CA ALA A 6 -13.06 14.79 5.21
C ALA A 6 -12.26 13.89 6.15
N GLY A 7 -12.86 12.75 6.49
CA GLY A 7 -12.36 11.84 7.50
C GLY A 7 -10.87 11.68 7.28
N ASP A 8 -10.13 12.12 8.28
CA ASP A 8 -8.78 11.64 8.53
C ASP A 8 -8.95 10.12 8.72
N VAL A 9 -9.03 9.39 7.61
CA VAL A 9 -8.83 7.96 7.59
C VAL A 9 -7.40 7.86 8.09
N GLU A 10 -7.25 7.59 9.38
CA GLU A 10 -5.99 7.18 9.99
C GLU A 10 -5.43 6.12 9.06
N LEU A 11 -4.50 6.54 8.22
CA LEU A 11 -3.96 5.72 7.16
C LEU A 11 -3.03 4.79 7.91
N ILE A 12 -3.60 3.67 8.35
CA ILE A 12 -2.99 2.78 9.34
C ILE A 12 -1.59 2.44 8.83
N ASP A 13 -0.56 2.94 9.53
CA ASP A 13 0.87 3.01 9.16
C ASP A 13 1.57 1.64 9.01
N TRP A 14 0.84 0.59 8.66
CA TRP A 14 1.42 -0.74 8.50
C TRP A 14 2.19 -0.83 7.19
N LEU A 15 3.46 -1.21 7.30
CA LEU A 15 4.44 -1.31 6.21
C LEU A 15 4.14 -2.43 5.18
N GLY A 16 3.00 -3.12 5.30
CA GLY A 16 2.57 -4.22 4.43
C GLY A 16 2.51 -5.59 5.13
N PHE A 17 1.85 -6.56 4.51
CA PHE A 17 1.66 -7.93 5.03
C PHE A 17 2.09 -8.98 4.01
N ILE A 18 2.85 -10.00 4.45
CA ILE A 18 3.18 -11.18 3.63
C ILE A 18 2.13 -12.25 3.88
N SER A 19 1.46 -12.72 2.83
CA SER A 19 0.37 -13.68 2.91
C SER A 19 0.58 -14.86 1.98
N HIS A 20 0.22 -16.06 2.42
CA HIS A 20 0.06 -17.20 1.52
C HIS A 20 -1.18 -17.07 0.62
N CYS A 21 -1.97 -15.99 0.73
CA CYS A 21 -3.14 -15.72 -0.12
C CYS A 21 -4.31 -16.69 0.07
N GLY A 22 -4.50 -17.20 1.29
CA GLY A 22 -5.77 -17.80 1.68
C GLY A 22 -6.88 -16.73 1.67
N TRP A 23 -8.07 -17.09 1.20
CA TRP A 23 -9.17 -16.15 0.95
C TRP A 23 -9.51 -15.26 2.15
N ASN A 24 -9.57 -15.82 3.36
CA ASN A 24 -9.85 -15.06 4.59
C ASN A 24 -8.78 -14.01 4.90
N SER A 25 -7.51 -14.30 4.60
CA SER A 25 -6.42 -13.35 4.82
C SER A 25 -6.45 -12.24 3.79
N VAL A 26 -6.75 -12.57 2.52
CA VAL A 26 -6.91 -11.58 1.45
C VAL A 26 -8.04 -10.60 1.78
N MET A 27 -9.21 -11.11 2.18
CA MET A 27 -10.35 -10.27 2.53
C MET A 27 -10.04 -9.30 3.68
N LYS A 28 -9.34 -9.77 4.71
CA LYS A 28 -8.89 -8.90 5.81
C LYS A 28 -7.93 -7.83 5.30
N SER A 29 -6.93 -8.20 4.49
CA SER A 29 -5.95 -7.24 4.00
C SER A 29 -6.55 -6.15 3.12
N VAL A 30 -7.58 -6.46 2.33
CA VAL A 30 -8.32 -5.46 1.54
C VAL A 30 -9.02 -4.46 2.45
N ASP A 31 -9.66 -4.93 3.53
CA ASP A 31 -10.33 -4.07 4.51
C ASP A 31 -9.35 -3.11 5.21
N PHE A 32 -8.13 -3.56 5.49
CA PHE A 32 -7.09 -2.74 6.14
C PHE A 32 -6.31 -1.80 5.19
N GLY A 33 -6.43 -1.93 3.87
CA GLY A 33 -5.86 -1.00 2.89
C GLY A 33 -4.33 -1.00 2.73
N GLY A 34 -3.61 -1.89 3.41
CA GLY A 34 -2.15 -2.04 3.30
C GLY A 34 -1.72 -2.89 2.09
N PRO A 35 -0.49 -2.70 1.55
CA PRO A 35 0.00 -3.51 0.45
C PRO A 35 0.21 -4.98 0.86
N ILE A 36 -0.21 -5.90 0.00
CA ILE A 36 -0.05 -7.35 0.21
C ILE A 36 1.14 -7.86 -0.61
N ILE A 37 1.99 -8.65 0.04
CA ILE A 37 3.03 -9.44 -0.61
C ILE A 37 2.56 -10.89 -0.65
N ALA A 38 2.22 -11.39 -1.83
CA ALA A 38 1.76 -12.76 -2.03
C ALA A 38 2.93 -13.74 -2.05
N MET A 39 2.82 -14.79 -1.23
CA MET A 39 3.74 -15.92 -1.15
C MET A 39 2.95 -17.23 -1.16
N PRO A 40 2.27 -17.57 -2.28
CA PRO A 40 1.38 -18.72 -2.34
C PRO A 40 2.15 -20.03 -2.12
N MET A 41 1.57 -20.91 -1.32
CA MET A 41 2.17 -22.20 -0.96
C MET A 41 1.46 -23.37 -1.66
N HIS A 42 0.13 -23.51 -1.51
CA HIS A 42 -0.62 -24.67 -2.00
C HIS A 42 -2.08 -24.33 -2.36
N LEU A 43 -2.79 -25.28 -3.00
CA LEU A 43 -4.23 -25.26 -3.26
C LEU A 43 -4.69 -24.07 -4.14
N ASP A 44 -5.70 -23.33 -3.70
CA ASP A 44 -6.32 -22.18 -4.37
C ASP A 44 -5.49 -20.89 -4.27
N GLN A 45 -4.47 -20.89 -3.39
CA GLN A 45 -3.64 -19.74 -3.10
C GLN A 45 -2.99 -19.08 -4.33
N PRO A 46 -2.44 -19.82 -5.31
CA PRO A 46 -1.88 -19.20 -6.52
C PRO A 46 -2.94 -18.48 -7.37
N VAL A 47 -4.17 -19.01 -7.40
CA VAL A 47 -5.28 -18.39 -8.13
C VAL A 47 -5.70 -17.09 -7.43
N ASN A 48 -5.83 -17.13 -6.11
CA ASN A 48 -6.13 -15.93 -5.32
C ASN A 48 -5.03 -14.87 -5.47
N ALA A 49 -3.75 -15.28 -5.41
CA ALA A 49 -2.61 -14.37 -5.58
C ALA A 49 -2.66 -13.66 -6.94
N ARG A 50 -2.86 -14.41 -8.04
CA ARG A 50 -2.95 -13.85 -9.39
C ARG A 50 -4.12 -12.88 -9.54
N LEU A 51 -5.30 -13.23 -9.03
CA LEU A 51 -6.45 -12.33 -9.04
C LEU A 51 -6.12 -11.01 -8.32
N MET A 52 -5.47 -11.07 -7.17
CA MET A 52 -5.11 -9.86 -6.43
C MET A 52 -4.01 -9.03 -7.12
N VAL A 53 -3.09 -9.67 -7.83
CA VAL A 53 -2.10 -8.98 -8.67
C VAL A 53 -2.80 -8.27 -9.83
N GLU A 54 -3.76 -8.92 -10.50
CA GLU A 54 -4.56 -8.31 -11.58
C GLU A 54 -5.37 -7.11 -11.10
N LEU A 55 -5.90 -7.16 -9.88
CA LEU A 55 -6.59 -6.03 -9.24
C LEU A 55 -5.63 -4.90 -8.78
N GLY A 56 -4.32 -5.10 -8.88
CA GLY A 56 -3.32 -4.09 -8.54
C GLY A 56 -3.12 -3.86 -7.04
N VAL A 57 -3.62 -4.75 -6.19
CA VAL A 57 -3.55 -4.62 -4.71
C VAL A 57 -2.42 -5.44 -4.08
N THR A 58 -1.74 -6.28 -4.87
CA THR A 58 -0.77 -7.26 -4.39
C THR A 58 0.46 -7.35 -5.30
N LEU A 59 1.62 -7.66 -4.70
CA LEU A 59 2.82 -8.10 -5.42
C LEU A 59 3.15 -9.55 -5.09
N GLU A 60 3.35 -10.39 -6.09
CA GLU A 60 3.66 -11.81 -5.92
C GLU A 60 5.17 -12.10 -5.90
N ILE A 61 5.58 -12.94 -4.95
CA ILE A 61 6.90 -13.57 -4.94
C ILE A 61 6.83 -14.79 -5.87
N VAL A 62 7.21 -14.56 -7.12
CA VAL A 62 7.25 -15.59 -8.17
C VAL A 62 8.35 -16.61 -7.86
N ARG A 63 8.01 -17.89 -8.00
CA ARG A 63 8.94 -19.03 -7.89
C ARG A 63 9.83 -19.11 -9.12
N ASP A 64 11.01 -19.70 -8.96
CA ASP A 64 11.90 -19.97 -10.09
C ASP A 64 11.51 -21.26 -10.83
N ASP A 65 12.31 -21.63 -11.84
CA ASP A 65 12.09 -22.82 -12.66
C ASP A 65 12.20 -24.14 -11.87
N ASP A 66 12.82 -24.12 -10.68
CA ASP A 66 12.91 -25.25 -9.75
C ASP A 66 11.72 -25.29 -8.75
N ASP A 67 10.69 -24.45 -8.96
CA ASP A 67 9.56 -24.24 -8.04
C ASP A 67 9.97 -23.72 -6.65
N LYS A 68 11.14 -23.06 -6.55
CA LYS A 68 11.68 -22.56 -5.27
C LYS A 68 11.45 -21.06 -5.11
N ILE A 69 11.16 -20.68 -3.87
CA ILE A 69 11.17 -19.26 -3.47
C ILE A 69 12.58 -18.91 -3.01
N ARG A 70 13.25 -18.05 -3.77
CA ARG A 70 14.61 -17.57 -3.49
C ARG A 70 14.56 -16.36 -2.54
N ARG A 71 15.46 -16.33 -1.56
CA ARG A 71 15.59 -15.22 -0.60
C ARG A 71 15.83 -13.87 -1.31
N GLU A 72 16.55 -13.90 -2.43
CA GLU A 72 16.84 -12.73 -3.25
C GLU A 72 15.55 -12.14 -3.82
N LYS A 73 14.60 -13.00 -4.23
CA LYS A 73 13.30 -12.59 -4.76
C LYS A 73 12.43 -11.99 -3.66
N ILE A 74 12.39 -12.61 -2.48
CA ILE A 74 11.71 -12.06 -1.31
C ILE A 74 12.25 -10.65 -1.01
N ALA A 75 13.57 -10.51 -0.89
CA ALA A 75 14.20 -9.23 -0.58
C ALA A 75 13.91 -8.17 -1.64
N GLN A 76 13.89 -8.54 -2.93
CA GLN A 76 13.55 -7.64 -4.03
C GLN A 76 12.11 -7.10 -3.89
N VAL A 77 11.14 -7.99 -3.70
CA VAL A 77 9.71 -7.61 -3.61
C VAL A 77 9.47 -6.75 -2.38
N VAL A 78 9.98 -7.15 -1.21
CA VAL A 78 9.84 -6.39 0.05
C VAL A 78 10.46 -4.99 -0.08
N LYS A 79 11.67 -4.87 -0.64
CA LYS A 79 12.30 -3.56 -0.86
C LYS A 79 11.48 -2.69 -1.81
N GLY A 80 10.90 -3.28 -2.86
CA GLY A 80 10.03 -2.57 -3.79
C GLY A 80 8.78 -1.98 -3.13
N VAL A 81 8.12 -2.76 -2.25
CA VAL A 81 6.96 -2.30 -1.48
C VAL A 81 7.33 -1.13 -0.57
N ILE A 82 8.41 -1.27 0.20
CA ILE A 82 8.88 -0.23 1.13
C ILE A 82 9.24 1.05 0.38
N ALA A 83 9.95 0.96 -0.74
CA ALA A 83 10.30 2.13 -1.54
C ALA A 83 9.04 2.85 -2.09
N SER A 84 8.04 2.08 -2.53
CA SER A 84 6.78 2.62 -3.04
C SER A 84 5.96 3.29 -1.93
N LEU A 85 5.92 2.70 -0.73
CA LEU A 85 5.30 3.31 0.45
C LEU A 85 5.97 4.63 0.82
N ARG A 86 7.31 4.66 0.87
CA ARG A 86 8.09 5.86 1.16
C ARG A 86 7.75 6.99 0.18
N GLY A 87 7.67 6.69 -1.11
CA GLY A 87 7.28 7.68 -2.13
C GLY A 87 5.86 8.22 -1.93
N ARG A 88 4.89 7.40 -1.51
CA ARG A 88 3.53 7.85 -1.18
C ARG A 88 3.51 8.79 0.02
N ILE A 89 4.26 8.45 1.07
CA ILE A 89 4.40 9.27 2.28
C ILE A 89 5.04 10.62 1.95
N GLU A 90 6.16 10.63 1.24
CA GLU A 90 6.86 11.85 0.81
C GLU A 90 5.95 12.75 -0.05
N ASN A 91 5.22 12.18 -1.01
CA ASN A 91 4.28 12.93 -1.84
C ASN A 91 3.14 13.54 -1.03
N ARG A 92 2.58 12.81 -0.06
CA ARG A 92 1.55 13.35 0.86
C ARG A 92 2.09 14.55 1.63
N PHE A 93 3.24 14.41 2.28
CA PHE A 93 3.88 15.52 3.00
C PHE A 93 4.11 16.75 2.12
N ASN A 94 4.54 16.57 0.88
CA ASN A 94 4.74 17.67 -0.05
C ASN A 94 3.42 18.37 -0.41
N ILE A 95 2.34 17.62 -0.62
CA ILE A 95 1.00 18.15 -0.90
C ILE A 95 0.48 18.94 0.30
N ASP A 96 0.61 18.40 1.51
CA ASP A 96 0.10 19.05 2.72
C ASP A 96 0.86 20.35 3.01
N ARG A 97 2.19 20.33 2.82
CA ARG A 97 3.01 21.55 2.90
C ARG A 97 2.64 22.58 1.85
N ALA A 98 2.33 22.16 0.62
CA ALA A 98 1.88 23.06 -0.44
C ALA A 98 0.49 23.67 -0.15
N ARG A 99 -0.43 22.89 0.44
CA ARG A 99 -1.74 23.37 0.89
C ARG A 99 -1.61 24.40 2.02
N ALA A 100 -0.79 24.13 3.03
CA ALA A 100 -0.53 25.05 4.13
C ALA A 100 0.04 26.39 3.64
N ARG A 101 0.99 26.36 2.69
CA ARG A 101 1.55 27.58 2.07
C ARG A 101 0.48 28.41 1.36
N ARG A 102 -0.41 27.77 0.59
CA ARG A 102 -1.51 28.46 -0.12
C ARG A 102 -2.51 29.12 0.83
N GLN A 103 -2.84 28.45 1.95
CA GLN A 103 -3.69 29.06 2.97
C GLN A 103 -3.01 30.26 3.63
N ASN A 104 -1.71 30.19 3.91
CA ASN A 104 -1.00 31.31 4.53
C ASN A 104 -0.96 32.55 3.62
N THR A 105 -0.64 32.39 2.33
CA THR A 105 -0.66 33.51 1.37
C THR A 105 -2.06 34.12 1.22
N ARG A 106 -3.12 33.30 1.21
CA ARG A 106 -4.50 33.80 1.13
C ARG A 106 -4.92 34.60 2.38
N LEU A 107 -4.38 34.27 3.55
CA LEU A 107 -4.67 35.01 4.79
C LEU A 107 -3.95 36.37 4.81
N GLU A 108 -2.72 36.42 4.29
CA GLU A 108 -1.97 37.67 4.11
C GLU A 108 -2.73 38.62 3.17
N ASP A 109 -3.19 38.12 2.01
CA ASP A 109 -3.96 38.91 1.03
C ASP A 109 -5.33 39.43 1.54
N LEU A 110 -5.88 38.85 2.62
CA LEU A 110 -7.15 39.26 3.23
C LEU A 110 -6.96 40.20 4.44
N SER A 111 -5.73 40.42 4.86
CA SER A 111 -5.36 41.28 5.99
C SER A 111 -4.95 42.70 5.60
N ASP A 112 -4.77 42.94 4.30
CA ASP A 112 -4.54 44.25 3.66
C ASP A 112 -5.86 44.86 3.13
#